data_AF-A0A2S9JD64-F1
#
_entry.id   AF-A0A2S9JD64-F1
#
_cell.length_a   1.000
_cell.length_b   1.000
_cell.length_c   1.000
_cell.angle_alpha   90.00
_cell.angle_beta   90.00
_cell.angle_gamma   90.00
#
_symmetry.space_group_name_H-M   'P 1'
#
loop_
_entity.id
_entity.type
_entity.pdbx_description
1 polymer ?
#
loop_
_entity_poly.entity_id
_entity_poly.type
_entity_poly.pdbx_seq_one_letter_code
_entity_poly.pdbx_strand_id
1 'polypeptide(L)'
;MEIKLDSNTAFYKPLSKKVGKARIGVFGVGYVKYWAQFDGLLADMQEKQAVFMNMVERFDVEVVDFGMVDDAQSAYDLVPRLLGADLDLIFCDMLTYATSSTFGAIVKNIQVPLVLVALQPDKALNYEQASTYKQLFNDDICSLPEFTGVAVRLGRPVPDVIIGTLYDDAEAVEEIGKYCRIANVLHSLKNARIGHIGHPIEAMLDMHTDSTMLTAHFGLHVVQCESHEIIQQYQEVDVIDLEREKEFILDFFDTPDPVSDPISDKLKPADLEVAARVSLALKAFVATKKLDGLAYYYEGATQSTEQLVMSNLIVGNSLLTAAGFPMCGESDLKTCIAMMVMDRLGIGGSFAEFHPVDFNENFVLVGHDGPHNVTIAEGKPILRSLKKYHGKPGFGAGVEFKIKEGPITMLSISSTYDGRFKFIVAEGESVAGPIPPTGNTNTRGFFGDDIRQFLKNWVAEGPTHHFALGIGHHADTILKIGRYLNIETVFVK
;
A
#
# COMPACT_ATOMS: atom_id res chain seq x y z
N MET A 1 -6.67 -20.34 10.91
CA MET A 1 -5.95 -20.68 12.15
C MET A 1 -5.07 -19.48 12.44
N GLU A 2 -5.45 -18.63 13.42
CA GLU A 2 -4.65 -17.47 13.81
C GLU A 2 -3.28 -17.94 14.28
N ILE A 3 -2.22 -17.52 13.60
CA ILE A 3 -0.85 -17.71 14.05
C ILE A 3 -0.67 -16.81 15.28
N LYS A 4 -0.82 -17.37 16.49
CA LYS A 4 -0.48 -16.67 17.73
C LYS A 4 1.03 -16.74 17.93
N LEU A 5 1.72 -15.67 17.54
CA LEU A 5 3.11 -15.44 17.87
C LEU A 5 3.24 -15.12 19.38
N ASP A 6 3.98 -15.95 20.12
CA ASP A 6 4.27 -15.71 21.52
C ASP A 6 5.24 -14.51 21.68
N SER A 7 4.90 -13.57 22.56
CA SER A 7 5.32 -12.17 22.46
C SER A 7 6.49 -11.75 23.37
N ASN A 8 7.25 -12.73 23.88
CA ASN A 8 8.18 -12.53 25.01
C ASN A 8 9.68 -12.69 24.73
N THR A 9 10.12 -12.83 23.48
CA THR A 9 11.55 -12.72 23.12
C THR A 9 11.82 -11.39 22.41
N ALA A 10 12.68 -10.56 22.99
CA ALA A 10 12.97 -9.18 22.56
C ALA A 10 13.54 -9.04 21.12
N PHE A 11 13.84 -10.15 20.44
CA PHE A 11 14.25 -10.19 19.03
C PHE A 11 13.08 -10.20 18.03
N TYR A 12 11.85 -10.52 18.46
CA TYR A 12 10.73 -10.84 17.55
C TYR A 12 9.55 -9.84 17.61
N LYS A 13 9.68 -8.76 18.40
CA LYS A 13 8.88 -7.53 18.29
C LYS A 13 9.72 -6.49 17.53
N PRO A 14 9.52 -6.18 16.23
CA PRO A 14 8.57 -6.75 15.28
C PRO A 14 9.21 -7.02 13.90
N LEU A 15 8.76 -8.06 13.20
CA LEU A 15 8.81 -8.05 11.74
C LEU A 15 7.99 -6.83 11.22
N SER A 16 6.89 -6.44 11.89
CA SER A 16 6.09 -5.26 11.56
C SER A 16 6.78 -3.94 11.94
N LYS A 17 7.51 -3.31 11.02
CA LYS A 17 7.99 -1.94 11.22
C LYS A 17 6.79 -1.04 11.59
N LYS A 18 6.90 -0.26 12.67
CA LYS A 18 5.97 0.86 12.90
C LYS A 18 6.22 1.89 11.83
N VAL A 19 5.47 1.81 10.74
CA VAL A 19 5.33 2.89 9.77
C VAL A 19 4.80 4.11 10.54
N GLY A 20 5.29 5.31 10.20
CA GLY A 20 4.68 6.52 10.71
C GLY A 20 3.18 6.52 10.42
N LYS A 21 2.37 7.00 11.35
CA LYS A 21 0.92 7.15 11.11
C LYS A 21 0.69 8.36 10.22
N ALA A 22 -0.19 8.22 9.23
CA ALA A 22 -0.61 9.39 8.47
C ALA A 22 -1.29 10.41 9.38
N ARG A 23 -1.03 11.69 9.11
CA ARG A 23 -1.60 12.81 9.86
C ARG A 23 -2.80 13.34 9.10
N ILE A 24 -3.99 13.15 9.67
CA ILE A 24 -5.25 13.61 9.10
C ILE A 24 -5.73 14.84 9.85
N GLY A 25 -5.89 15.95 9.14
CA GLY A 25 -6.51 17.14 9.70
C GLY A 25 -8.03 17.04 9.63
N VAL A 26 -8.71 17.37 10.71
CA VAL A 26 -10.18 17.46 10.72
C VAL A 26 -10.57 18.88 11.11
N PHE A 27 -11.39 19.52 10.27
CA PHE A 27 -12.06 20.76 10.64
C PHE A 27 -13.54 20.71 10.24
N GLY A 28 -14.39 21.28 11.07
CA GLY A 28 -15.82 21.41 10.81
C GLY A 28 -16.14 22.72 10.12
N VAL A 29 -17.23 22.76 9.36
CA VAL A 29 -17.79 23.99 8.80
C VAL A 29 -19.20 24.25 9.30
N GLY A 30 -19.50 25.51 9.60
CA GLY A 30 -20.85 25.96 9.96
C GLY A 30 -21.13 27.38 9.49
N TYR A 31 -22.18 28.00 10.05
CA TYR A 31 -22.54 29.37 9.71
C TYR A 31 -22.83 30.21 10.95
N VAL A 32 -21.97 31.21 11.19
CA VAL A 32 -21.95 32.04 12.41
C VAL A 32 -23.29 32.67 12.78
N LYS A 33 -24.18 32.90 11.80
CA LYS A 33 -25.51 33.48 12.05
C LYS A 33 -26.45 32.54 12.81
N TYR A 34 -26.27 31.23 12.70
CA TYR A 34 -27.16 30.28 13.35
C TYR A 34 -26.99 30.25 14.86
N TRP A 35 -25.79 30.51 15.38
CA TRP A 35 -25.49 30.35 16.81
C TRP A 35 -26.30 31.27 17.72
N ALA A 36 -26.59 32.50 17.27
CA ALA A 36 -27.44 33.44 18.01
C ALA A 36 -28.94 33.28 17.70
N GLN A 37 -29.29 32.51 16.66
CA GLN A 37 -30.68 32.30 16.23
C GLN A 37 -31.29 31.04 16.83
N PHE A 38 -30.47 30.02 17.14
CA PHE A 38 -30.91 28.70 17.54
C PHE A 38 -30.11 28.23 18.76
N ASP A 39 -30.69 28.45 19.96
CA ASP A 39 -30.09 28.05 21.23
C ASP A 39 -29.77 26.56 21.24
N GLY A 40 -28.52 26.20 21.56
CA GLY A 40 -28.03 24.82 21.63
C GLY A 40 -27.36 24.30 20.36
N LEU A 41 -27.66 24.87 19.17
CA LEU A 41 -27.22 24.30 17.89
C LEU A 41 -25.70 24.20 17.77
N LEU A 42 -24.96 25.22 18.25
CA LEU A 42 -23.50 25.20 18.22
C LEU A 42 -22.91 24.01 19.02
N ALA A 43 -23.49 23.73 20.20
CA ALA A 43 -23.05 22.61 21.03
C ALA A 43 -23.35 21.28 20.34
N ASP A 44 -24.52 21.16 19.73
CA ASP A 44 -24.91 19.99 18.93
C ASP A 44 -23.97 19.76 17.73
N MET A 45 -23.51 20.83 17.05
CA MET A 45 -22.53 20.71 15.97
C MET A 45 -21.17 20.22 16.47
N GLN A 46 -20.73 20.70 17.64
CA GLN A 46 -19.50 20.23 18.26
C GLN A 46 -19.60 18.75 18.69
N GLU A 47 -20.77 18.31 19.16
CA GLU A 47 -21.03 16.91 19.47
C GLU A 47 -21.00 16.03 18.21
N LYS A 48 -21.64 16.47 17.12
CA LYS A 48 -21.57 15.79 15.81
C LYS A 48 -20.12 15.60 15.36
N GLN A 49 -19.33 16.68 15.41
CA GLN A 49 -17.92 16.64 15.02
C GLN A 49 -17.12 15.66 15.88
N ALA A 50 -17.37 15.63 17.19
CA ALA A 50 -16.70 14.69 18.09
C ALA A 50 -17.03 13.23 17.76
N VAL A 51 -18.28 12.92 17.37
CA VAL A 51 -18.65 11.57 16.92
C VAL A 51 -17.90 11.19 15.64
N PHE A 52 -17.81 12.09 14.67
CA PHE A 52 -17.04 11.85 13.45
C PHE A 52 -15.54 11.64 13.75
N MET A 53 -14.93 12.48 14.58
CA MET A 53 -13.51 12.31 14.97
C MET A 53 -13.26 10.95 15.65
N ASN A 54 -14.14 10.55 16.59
CA ASN A 54 -14.08 9.22 17.21
C ASN A 54 -14.24 8.07 16.20
N MET A 55 -14.84 8.32 15.03
CA MET A 55 -14.94 7.34 13.95
C MET A 55 -13.61 7.23 13.20
N VAL A 56 -12.96 8.37 12.89
CA VAL A 56 -11.66 8.43 12.21
C VAL A 56 -10.55 7.82 13.08
N GLU A 57 -10.57 8.07 14.39
CA GLU A 57 -9.59 7.55 15.36
C GLU A 57 -9.59 6.02 15.51
N ARG A 58 -10.61 5.32 14.97
CA ARG A 58 -10.63 3.84 14.93
C ARG A 58 -9.65 3.26 13.91
N PHE A 59 -9.18 4.08 12.97
CA PHE A 59 -8.22 3.70 11.95
C PHE A 59 -6.79 4.02 12.41
N ASP A 60 -5.81 3.39 11.78
CA ASP A 60 -4.39 3.58 12.14
C ASP A 60 -3.82 4.89 11.57
N VAL A 61 -4.27 6.02 12.12
CA VAL A 61 -3.90 7.39 11.73
C VAL A 61 -3.72 8.28 12.97
N GLU A 62 -3.07 9.43 12.81
CA GLU A 62 -3.04 10.52 13.80
C GLU A 62 -4.04 11.59 13.38
N VAL A 63 -5.05 11.85 14.22
CA VAL A 63 -6.04 12.91 13.97
C VAL A 63 -5.58 14.21 14.59
N VAL A 64 -5.57 15.28 13.80
CA VAL A 64 -5.28 16.64 14.25
C VAL A 64 -6.56 17.46 14.15
N ASP A 65 -7.16 17.76 15.30
CA ASP A 65 -8.37 18.58 15.41
C ASP A 65 -8.04 20.08 15.24
N PHE A 66 -8.69 20.71 14.27
CA PHE A 66 -8.58 22.14 14.01
C PHE A 66 -9.79 22.96 14.50
N GLY A 67 -10.80 22.29 15.04
CA GLY A 67 -12.08 22.87 15.46
C GLY A 67 -13.01 23.14 14.29
N MET A 68 -13.95 24.06 14.49
CA MET A 68 -14.90 24.50 13.47
C MET A 68 -14.58 25.90 12.97
N VAL A 69 -14.79 26.15 11.67
CA VAL A 69 -14.79 27.48 11.05
C VAL A 69 -16.18 27.81 10.51
N ASP A 70 -16.66 29.02 10.75
CA ASP A 70 -18.06 29.40 10.52
C ASP A 70 -18.22 30.75 9.81
N ASP A 71 -17.09 31.38 9.47
CA ASP A 71 -17.01 32.60 8.67
C ASP A 71 -15.71 32.66 7.86
N ALA A 72 -15.57 33.69 7.03
CA ALA A 72 -14.38 33.85 6.19
C ALA A 72 -13.11 34.16 7.02
N GLN A 73 -13.21 34.93 8.10
CA GLN A 73 -12.04 35.37 8.88
C GLN A 73 -11.39 34.17 9.57
N SER A 74 -12.18 33.35 10.28
CA SER A 74 -11.74 32.11 10.92
C SER A 74 -11.14 31.13 9.90
N ALA A 75 -11.68 31.05 8.68
CA ALA A 75 -11.11 30.25 7.61
C ALA A 75 -9.72 30.74 7.17
N TYR A 76 -9.51 32.05 7.01
CA TYR A 76 -8.18 32.61 6.72
C TYR A 76 -7.18 32.36 7.85
N ASP A 77 -7.62 32.47 9.10
CA ASP A 77 -6.80 32.22 10.28
C ASP A 77 -6.42 30.73 10.43
N LEU A 78 -7.24 29.83 9.89
CA LEU A 78 -6.99 28.38 9.87
C LEU A 78 -5.90 27.97 8.85
N VAL A 79 -5.77 28.67 7.71
CA VAL A 79 -4.86 28.28 6.62
C VAL A 79 -3.40 28.09 7.09
N PRO A 80 -2.76 29.00 7.84
CA PRO A 80 -1.40 28.80 8.32
C PRO A 80 -1.25 27.59 9.24
N ARG A 81 -2.29 27.26 10.02
CA ARG A 81 -2.29 26.09 10.92
C ARG A 81 -2.34 24.79 10.13
N LEU A 82 -3.18 24.72 9.10
CA LEU A 82 -3.24 23.56 8.19
C LEU A 82 -1.91 23.36 7.46
N LEU A 83 -1.31 24.43 6.94
CA LEU A 83 -0.01 24.38 6.25
C LEU A 83 1.13 23.95 7.17
N GLY A 84 1.10 24.37 8.44
CA GLY A 84 2.14 24.05 9.43
C GLY A 84 2.03 22.69 10.08
N ALA A 85 0.96 21.93 9.84
CA ALA A 85 0.65 20.70 10.58
C ALA A 85 1.17 19.41 9.93
N ASP A 86 1.82 19.50 8.77
CA ASP A 86 2.39 18.38 8.01
C ASP A 86 1.36 17.26 7.76
N LEU A 87 0.22 17.63 7.18
CA LEU A 87 -0.92 16.74 6.96
C LEU A 87 -0.76 15.94 5.66
N ASP A 88 -1.23 14.70 5.68
CA ASP A 88 -1.29 13.80 4.52
C ASP A 88 -2.66 13.83 3.84
N LEU A 89 -3.72 14.12 4.60
CA LEU A 89 -5.10 14.27 4.13
C LEU A 89 -5.89 15.20 5.07
N ILE A 90 -6.94 15.84 4.57
CA ILE A 90 -7.86 16.66 5.34
C ILE A 90 -9.29 16.18 5.16
N PHE A 91 -10.01 15.99 6.25
CA PHE A 91 -11.47 15.93 6.25
C PHE A 91 -12.06 17.29 6.62
N CYS A 92 -12.93 17.80 5.74
CA CYS A 92 -13.79 18.93 6.00
C CYS A 92 -15.17 18.39 6.39
N ASP A 93 -15.47 18.39 7.68
CA ASP A 93 -16.72 17.88 8.24
C ASP A 93 -17.85 18.91 8.06
N MET A 94 -18.86 18.54 7.30
CA MET A 94 -19.94 19.40 6.85
C MET A 94 -21.06 19.40 7.90
N LEU A 95 -20.84 20.07 9.04
CA LEU A 95 -21.72 19.97 10.21
C LEU A 95 -23.13 20.53 9.97
N THR A 96 -23.25 21.56 9.15
CA THR A 96 -24.51 22.19 8.71
C THR A 96 -24.24 23.03 7.46
N TYR A 97 -25.16 23.93 7.08
CA TYR A 97 -24.86 24.92 6.04
C TYR A 97 -23.69 25.83 6.46
N ALA A 98 -22.77 26.02 5.53
CA ALA A 98 -21.65 26.94 5.56
C ALA A 98 -21.50 27.64 4.20
N THR A 99 -21.05 28.88 4.21
CA THR A 99 -20.87 29.65 2.96
C THR A 99 -19.58 29.28 2.23
N SER A 100 -19.58 29.33 0.90
CA SER A 100 -18.38 29.08 0.09
C SER A 100 -17.22 30.04 0.38
N SER A 101 -17.44 31.20 1.01
CA SER A 101 -16.34 32.06 1.46
C SER A 101 -15.49 31.43 2.56
N THR A 102 -16.07 30.56 3.39
CA THR A 102 -15.35 29.81 4.44
C THR A 102 -14.45 28.75 3.78
N PHE A 103 -14.98 28.01 2.81
CA PHE A 103 -14.23 26.97 2.12
C PHE A 103 -13.23 27.49 1.08
N GLY A 104 -13.61 28.52 0.33
CA GLY A 104 -12.83 29.08 -0.77
C GLY A 104 -11.45 29.59 -0.34
N ALA A 105 -11.34 30.15 0.87
CA ALA A 105 -10.07 30.56 1.45
C ALA A 105 -9.12 29.36 1.68
N ILE A 106 -9.66 28.21 2.09
CA ILE A 106 -8.88 27.01 2.41
C ILE A 106 -8.46 26.28 1.13
N VAL A 107 -9.43 25.89 0.29
CA VAL A 107 -9.17 25.05 -0.90
C VAL A 107 -8.22 25.70 -1.92
N LYS A 108 -8.17 27.04 -1.95
CA LYS A 108 -7.26 27.81 -2.78
C LYS A 108 -5.79 27.68 -2.33
N ASN A 109 -5.54 27.60 -1.02
CA ASN A 109 -4.21 27.71 -0.44
C ASN A 109 -3.61 26.35 -0.05
N ILE A 110 -4.43 25.31 0.12
CA ILE A 110 -3.97 23.99 0.54
C ILE A 110 -3.78 23.06 -0.66
N GLN A 111 -2.63 22.38 -0.69
CA GLN A 111 -2.30 21.36 -1.69
C GLN A 111 -2.54 19.93 -1.20
N VAL A 112 -2.65 19.74 0.12
CA VAL A 112 -2.99 18.46 0.76
C VAL A 112 -4.37 17.99 0.24
N PRO A 113 -4.53 16.70 -0.11
CA PRO A 113 -5.83 16.14 -0.45
C PRO A 113 -6.90 16.46 0.58
N LEU A 114 -8.07 16.87 0.11
CA LEU A 114 -9.21 17.26 0.95
C LEU A 114 -10.45 16.50 0.53
N VAL A 115 -11.17 15.96 1.51
CA VAL A 115 -12.43 15.21 1.35
C VAL A 115 -13.52 15.93 2.14
N LEU A 116 -14.67 16.17 1.50
CA LEU A 116 -15.85 16.72 2.15
C LEU A 116 -16.65 15.57 2.76
N VAL A 117 -17.04 15.68 4.02
CA VAL A 117 -17.75 14.62 4.75
C VAL A 117 -19.09 15.16 5.22
N ALA A 118 -20.19 14.65 4.67
CA ALA A 118 -21.55 15.08 5.02
C ALA A 118 -22.32 13.90 5.62
N LEU A 119 -22.31 13.81 6.95
CA LEU A 119 -22.95 12.74 7.70
C LEU A 119 -24.11 13.28 8.53
N GLN A 120 -25.32 13.20 7.97
CA GLN A 120 -26.51 13.65 8.69
C GLN A 120 -26.81 12.73 9.88
N PRO A 121 -27.20 13.25 11.06
CA PRO A 121 -27.53 12.43 12.22
C PRO A 121 -28.72 11.49 12.01
N ASP A 122 -29.83 12.02 11.51
CA ASP A 122 -31.07 11.28 11.33
C ASP A 122 -31.11 10.58 9.98
N LYS A 123 -31.63 9.34 9.93
CA LYS A 123 -31.85 8.62 8.66
C LYS A 123 -32.91 9.28 7.77
N ALA A 124 -33.82 10.04 8.38
CA ALA A 124 -34.82 10.84 7.70
C ALA A 124 -35.37 11.91 8.66
N LEU A 125 -35.67 13.09 8.13
CA LEU A 125 -36.35 14.13 8.89
C LEU A 125 -37.79 13.71 9.20
N ASN A 126 -38.16 13.67 10.48
CA ASN A 126 -39.55 13.47 10.89
C ASN A 126 -40.36 14.75 10.63
N TYR A 127 -41.11 14.79 9.53
CA TYR A 127 -41.88 15.96 9.11
C TYR A 127 -42.95 16.42 10.12
N GLU A 128 -43.55 15.51 10.91
CA GLU A 128 -44.55 15.88 11.91
C GLU A 128 -43.95 16.64 13.09
N GLN A 129 -42.66 16.41 13.36
CA GLN A 129 -41.93 17.02 14.46
C GLN A 129 -40.78 17.92 13.95
N ALA A 130 -40.80 18.27 12.66
CA ALA A 130 -39.75 19.05 12.04
C ALA A 130 -39.80 20.49 12.55
N SER A 131 -38.63 21.08 12.68
CA SER A 131 -38.43 22.49 12.97
C SER A 131 -37.23 22.96 12.17
N THR A 132 -37.05 24.27 12.02
CA THR A 132 -35.84 24.81 11.41
C THR A 132 -34.60 24.33 12.17
N TYR A 133 -34.66 24.20 13.49
CA TYR A 133 -33.57 23.61 14.28
C TYR A 133 -33.21 22.20 13.81
N LYS A 134 -34.19 21.30 13.71
CA LYS A 134 -33.95 19.92 13.27
C LYS A 134 -33.49 19.84 11.82
N GLN A 135 -33.96 20.76 10.98
CA GLN A 135 -33.47 20.89 9.62
C GLN A 135 -31.98 21.26 9.62
N LEU A 136 -31.59 22.35 10.30
CA LEU A 136 -30.20 22.79 10.38
C LEU A 136 -29.26 21.75 10.99
N PHE A 137 -29.75 20.98 11.97
CA PHE A 137 -29.02 19.86 12.57
C PHE A 137 -28.73 18.70 11.60
N ASN A 138 -29.51 18.57 10.53
CA ASN A 138 -29.39 17.53 9.50
C ASN A 138 -29.01 18.08 8.09
N ASP A 139 -28.72 19.38 7.97
CA ASP A 139 -28.46 20.06 6.68
C ASP A 139 -26.99 19.94 6.20
N ASP A 140 -26.33 18.81 6.48
CA ASP A 140 -24.91 18.53 6.20
C ASP A 140 -24.56 18.60 4.69
N ILE A 141 -25.52 18.24 3.84
CA ILE A 141 -25.28 18.19 2.38
C ILE A 141 -25.41 19.56 1.69
N CYS A 142 -26.03 20.55 2.35
CA CYS A 142 -26.52 21.77 1.71
C CYS A 142 -25.40 22.55 0.99
N SER A 143 -24.23 22.61 1.61
CA SER A 143 -23.08 23.39 1.11
C SER A 143 -22.21 22.64 0.09
N LEU A 144 -22.40 21.33 -0.11
CA LEU A 144 -21.57 20.54 -1.02
C LEU A 144 -21.56 21.11 -2.46
N PRO A 145 -22.70 21.44 -3.10
CA PRO A 145 -22.69 22.01 -4.45
C PRO A 145 -22.03 23.40 -4.50
N GLU A 146 -22.16 24.19 -3.44
CA GLU A 146 -21.54 25.51 -3.34
C GLU A 146 -20.01 25.41 -3.24
N PHE A 147 -19.52 24.49 -2.41
CA PHE A 147 -18.10 24.24 -2.18
C PHE A 147 -17.42 23.64 -3.41
N THR A 148 -18.01 22.60 -3.99
CA THR A 148 -17.50 21.97 -5.22
C THR A 148 -17.54 22.94 -6.40
N GLY A 149 -18.61 23.73 -6.52
CA GLY A 149 -18.72 24.79 -7.53
C GLY A 149 -17.64 25.86 -7.42
N VAL A 150 -17.31 26.32 -6.19
CA VAL A 150 -16.23 27.30 -6.00
C VAL A 150 -14.85 26.70 -6.23
N ALA A 151 -14.62 25.42 -5.88
CA ALA A 151 -13.35 24.73 -6.16
C ALA A 151 -13.03 24.74 -7.66
N VAL A 152 -14.01 24.38 -8.50
CA VAL A 152 -13.88 24.42 -9.97
C VAL A 152 -13.56 25.84 -10.46
N ARG A 153 -14.29 26.84 -9.95
CA ARG A 153 -14.07 28.26 -10.33
C ARG A 153 -12.71 28.81 -9.88
N LEU A 154 -12.10 28.20 -8.86
CA LEU A 154 -10.75 28.51 -8.38
C LEU A 154 -9.66 27.70 -9.10
N GLY A 155 -10.01 26.87 -10.08
CA GLY A 155 -9.05 26.03 -10.80
C GLY A 155 -8.51 24.88 -9.94
N ARG A 156 -9.27 24.44 -8.93
CA ARG A 156 -8.94 23.29 -8.09
C ARG A 156 -9.78 22.09 -8.53
N PRO A 157 -9.26 20.85 -8.40
CA PRO A 157 -10.07 19.65 -8.56
C PRO A 157 -11.27 19.69 -7.60
N VAL A 158 -12.38 19.08 -8.03
CA VAL A 158 -13.52 18.84 -7.15
C VAL A 158 -13.04 17.89 -6.04
N PRO A 159 -13.17 18.27 -4.75
CA PRO A 159 -12.89 17.36 -3.65
C PRO A 159 -13.75 16.10 -3.75
N ASP A 160 -13.21 14.97 -3.33
CA ASP A 160 -14.06 13.80 -3.14
C ASP A 160 -15.03 14.04 -1.96
N VAL A 161 -16.16 13.32 -1.97
CA VAL A 161 -17.25 13.52 -1.02
C VAL A 161 -17.67 12.19 -0.43
N ILE A 162 -17.89 12.16 0.88
CA ILE A 162 -18.56 11.06 1.61
C ILE A 162 -19.94 11.57 2.04
N ILE A 163 -20.99 10.82 1.73
CA ILE A 163 -22.38 11.15 2.09
C ILE A 163 -23.00 9.93 2.77
N GLY A 164 -23.58 10.12 3.95
CA GLY A 164 -24.20 9.03 4.70
C GLY A 164 -24.90 9.54 5.96
N THR A 165 -25.09 8.63 6.92
CA THR A 165 -25.57 8.99 8.26
C THR A 165 -24.48 8.93 9.32
N LEU A 166 -24.52 9.82 10.29
CA LEU A 166 -23.51 9.90 11.37
C LEU A 166 -23.50 8.65 12.24
N TYR A 167 -24.67 8.04 12.40
CA TYR A 167 -24.88 6.83 13.19
C TYR A 167 -25.34 5.67 12.31
N ASP A 168 -24.96 4.45 12.69
CA ASP A 168 -25.42 3.19 12.10
C ASP A 168 -25.30 3.11 10.56
N ASP A 169 -24.20 3.64 10.01
CA ASP A 169 -23.88 3.61 8.59
C ASP A 169 -22.52 2.93 8.36
N ALA A 170 -22.56 1.63 8.03
CA ALA A 170 -21.35 0.87 7.76
C ALA A 170 -20.67 1.29 6.43
N GLU A 171 -21.43 1.82 5.48
CA GLU A 171 -20.89 2.25 4.18
C GLU A 171 -20.06 3.52 4.35
N ALA A 172 -20.58 4.52 5.08
CA ALA A 172 -19.82 5.72 5.42
C ALA A 172 -18.55 5.41 6.21
N VAL A 173 -18.61 4.49 7.19
CA VAL A 173 -17.44 4.05 7.96
C VAL A 173 -16.38 3.42 7.05
N GLU A 174 -16.78 2.60 6.09
CA GLU A 174 -15.84 1.99 5.14
C GLU A 174 -15.24 3.02 4.17
N GLU A 175 -16.02 4.00 3.70
CA GLU A 175 -15.50 5.11 2.89
C GLU A 175 -14.46 5.94 3.66
N ILE A 176 -14.72 6.26 4.93
CA ILE A 176 -13.75 6.94 5.80
C ILE A 176 -12.49 6.09 5.94
N GLY A 177 -12.65 4.79 6.19
CA GLY A 177 -11.54 3.83 6.26
C GLY A 177 -10.70 3.78 4.99
N LYS A 178 -11.34 3.87 3.81
CA LYS A 178 -10.65 3.95 2.52
C LYS A 178 -9.75 5.18 2.45
N TYR A 179 -10.24 6.37 2.83
CA TYR A 179 -9.41 7.58 2.83
C TYR A 179 -8.32 7.58 3.91
N CYS A 180 -8.55 6.96 5.07
CA CYS A 180 -7.50 6.73 6.07
C CYS A 180 -6.36 5.85 5.50
N ARG A 181 -6.71 4.78 4.77
CA ARG A 181 -5.70 3.93 4.10
C ARG A 181 -4.98 4.67 2.96
N ILE A 182 -5.68 5.50 2.19
CA ILE A 182 -5.05 6.39 1.20
C ILE A 182 -4.06 7.33 1.87
N ALA A 183 -4.43 7.95 3.00
CA ALA A 183 -3.53 8.82 3.75
C ALA A 183 -2.25 8.07 4.19
N ASN A 184 -2.37 6.81 4.65
CA ASN A 184 -1.22 5.97 4.99
C ASN A 184 -0.30 5.67 3.79
N VAL A 185 -0.86 5.48 2.59
CA VAL A 185 -0.07 5.35 1.36
C VAL A 185 0.69 6.65 1.08
N LEU A 186 0.01 7.79 1.07
CA LEU A 186 0.62 9.10 0.78
C LEU A 186 1.73 9.44 1.79
N HIS A 187 1.46 9.21 3.08
CA HIS A 187 2.42 9.38 4.16
C HIS A 187 3.67 8.52 3.94
N SER A 188 3.48 7.24 3.62
CA SER A 188 4.58 6.30 3.43
C SER A 188 5.44 6.69 2.24
N LEU A 189 4.83 7.00 1.09
CA LEU A 189 5.55 7.42 -0.11
C LEU A 189 6.34 8.70 0.14
N LYS A 190 5.76 9.69 0.81
CA LYS A 190 6.43 10.97 1.12
C LYS A 190 7.65 10.81 2.01
N ASN A 191 7.66 9.82 2.91
CA ASN A 191 8.68 9.68 3.95
C ASN A 191 9.60 8.46 3.77
N ALA A 192 9.34 7.61 2.78
CA ALA A 192 10.05 6.35 2.60
C ALA A 192 11.53 6.55 2.26
N ARG A 193 12.35 5.65 2.82
CA ARG A 193 13.76 5.47 2.46
C ARG A 193 13.94 4.12 1.77
N ILE A 194 14.04 4.12 0.45
CA ILE A 194 14.16 2.88 -0.32
C ILE A 194 15.63 2.60 -0.59
N GLY A 195 16.13 1.47 -0.09
CA GLY A 195 17.47 1.01 -0.43
C GLY A 195 17.54 0.59 -1.89
N HIS A 196 18.67 0.87 -2.54
CA HIS A 196 18.94 0.46 -3.92
C HIS A 196 20.34 -0.13 -4.00
N ILE A 197 20.44 -1.40 -4.43
CA ILE A 197 21.71 -2.11 -4.63
C ILE A 197 21.83 -2.51 -6.10
N GLY A 198 22.94 -2.13 -6.73
CA GLY A 198 23.30 -2.54 -8.09
C GLY A 198 22.47 -1.86 -9.19
N HIS A 199 22.06 -2.62 -10.20
CA HIS A 199 21.42 -2.12 -11.41
C HIS A 199 20.44 -3.15 -12.01
N PRO A 200 19.52 -2.74 -12.90
CA PRO A 200 18.71 -3.68 -13.67
C PRO A 200 19.57 -4.64 -14.52
N ILE A 201 19.07 -5.84 -14.80
CA ILE A 201 19.75 -6.83 -15.65
C ILE A 201 19.94 -6.24 -17.06
N GLU A 202 21.16 -6.25 -17.60
CA GLU A 202 21.53 -5.84 -18.97
C GLU A 202 20.67 -4.71 -19.59
N ALA A 203 20.45 -3.65 -18.82
CA ALA A 203 19.58 -2.55 -19.22
C ALA A 203 18.16 -2.96 -19.67
N MET A 204 17.46 -3.82 -18.91
CA MET A 204 16.01 -4.04 -19.05
C MET A 204 15.30 -2.68 -18.99
N LEU A 205 15.00 -2.13 -20.16
CA LEU A 205 14.73 -0.70 -20.35
C LEU A 205 13.44 -0.26 -19.65
N ASP A 206 12.50 -1.17 -19.46
CA ASP A 206 11.26 -0.89 -18.75
C ASP A 206 11.48 -0.73 -17.23
N MET A 207 12.55 -1.31 -16.66
CA MET A 207 12.88 -1.25 -15.22
C MET A 207 13.63 0.02 -14.81
N HIS A 208 14.30 0.69 -15.75
CA HIS A 208 15.09 1.89 -15.45
C HIS A 208 14.25 3.02 -14.85
N THR A 209 14.83 3.67 -13.84
CA THR A 209 14.22 4.80 -13.14
C THR A 209 15.31 5.75 -12.65
N ASP A 210 15.05 7.05 -12.72
CA ASP A 210 15.90 8.07 -12.11
C ASP A 210 15.48 8.29 -10.64
N SER A 211 16.44 8.28 -9.72
CA SER A 211 16.22 8.59 -8.30
C SER A 211 15.67 10.01 -8.09
N THR A 212 16.01 10.95 -8.96
CA THR A 212 15.44 12.32 -8.93
C THR A 212 13.95 12.29 -9.27
N MET A 213 13.56 11.47 -10.25
CA MET A 213 12.16 11.29 -10.66
C MET A 213 11.33 10.71 -9.51
N LEU A 214 11.87 9.72 -8.80
CA LEU A 214 11.24 9.15 -7.61
C LEU A 214 11.03 10.17 -6.50
N THR A 215 12.07 10.95 -6.17
CA THR A 215 11.97 12.04 -5.19
C THR A 215 10.94 13.08 -5.63
N ALA A 216 10.93 13.47 -6.90
CA ALA A 216 10.06 14.53 -7.42
C ALA A 216 8.57 14.15 -7.41
N HIS A 217 8.24 12.90 -7.70
CA HIS A 217 6.85 12.44 -7.81
C HIS A 217 6.29 11.86 -6.51
N PHE A 218 7.11 11.18 -5.71
CA PHE A 218 6.65 10.50 -4.50
C PHE A 218 7.11 11.17 -3.21
N GLY A 219 8.17 12.00 -3.24
CA GLY A 219 8.79 12.57 -2.05
C GLY A 219 9.79 11.64 -1.34
N LEU A 220 9.85 10.36 -1.71
CA LEU A 220 10.75 9.38 -1.12
C LEU A 220 12.22 9.66 -1.40
N HIS A 221 13.08 9.04 -0.60
CA HIS A 221 14.54 9.10 -0.77
C HIS A 221 15.11 7.73 -1.14
N VAL A 222 15.87 7.67 -2.24
CA VAL A 222 16.64 6.48 -2.62
C VAL A 222 17.98 6.47 -1.90
N VAL A 223 18.21 5.47 -1.08
CA VAL A 223 19.48 5.23 -0.37
C VAL A 223 20.33 4.30 -1.23
N GLN A 224 21.43 4.83 -1.77
CA GLN A 224 22.41 4.01 -2.49
C GLN A 224 23.13 3.10 -1.49
N CYS A 225 23.08 1.80 -1.75
CA CYS A 225 23.60 0.76 -0.88
C CYS A 225 24.50 -0.19 -1.67
N GLU A 226 25.41 -0.84 -0.96
CA GLU A 226 26.36 -1.76 -1.56
C GLU A 226 26.15 -3.19 -1.00
N SER A 227 26.34 -4.19 -1.85
CA SER A 227 26.19 -5.62 -1.49
C SER A 227 27.06 -6.01 -0.29
N HIS A 228 28.29 -5.48 -0.20
CA HIS A 228 29.23 -5.79 0.88
C HIS A 228 28.71 -5.44 2.27
N GLU A 229 27.76 -4.51 2.37
CA GLU A 229 27.14 -4.12 3.64
C GLU A 229 26.26 -5.24 4.21
N ILE A 230 25.59 -6.01 3.35
CA ILE A 230 24.85 -7.22 3.75
C ILE A 230 25.83 -8.35 4.08
N ILE A 231 26.90 -8.49 3.30
CA ILE A 231 27.93 -9.52 3.52
C ILE A 231 28.60 -9.34 4.87
N GLN A 232 28.88 -8.11 5.28
CA GLN A 232 29.43 -7.83 6.60
C GLN A 232 28.49 -8.36 7.70
N GLN A 233 27.19 -8.05 7.62
CA GLN A 233 26.21 -8.55 8.58
C GLN A 233 26.14 -10.09 8.58
N TYR A 234 26.25 -10.72 7.41
CA TYR A 234 26.27 -12.19 7.27
C TYR A 234 27.45 -12.85 8.00
N GLN A 235 28.62 -12.21 7.99
CA GLN A 235 29.81 -12.69 8.69
C GLN A 235 29.73 -12.53 10.21
N GLU A 236 28.95 -11.54 10.66
CA GLU A 236 28.79 -11.17 12.08
C GLU A 236 27.63 -11.92 12.79
N VAL A 237 26.87 -12.76 12.07
CA VAL A 237 25.74 -13.52 12.65
C VAL A 237 26.19 -14.46 13.78
N ASP A 238 25.57 -14.29 14.94
CA ASP A 238 25.75 -15.15 16.12
C ASP A 238 25.09 -16.53 15.95
N VAL A 239 25.70 -17.55 16.56
CA VAL A 239 25.24 -18.95 16.44
C VAL A 239 23.89 -19.16 17.12
N ILE A 240 23.62 -18.49 18.26
CA ILE A 240 22.36 -18.65 18.99
C ILE A 240 21.21 -18.06 18.18
N ASP A 241 21.41 -16.89 17.60
CA ASP A 241 20.38 -16.25 16.78
C ASP A 241 20.14 -17.03 15.48
N LEU A 242 21.19 -17.61 14.89
CA LEU A 242 21.08 -18.49 13.73
C LEU A 242 20.17 -19.69 14.00
N GLU A 243 20.36 -20.42 15.10
CA GLU A 243 19.52 -21.58 15.41
C GLU A 243 18.06 -21.19 15.66
N ARG A 244 17.81 -20.06 16.32
CA ARG A 244 16.44 -19.55 16.51
C ARG A 244 15.78 -19.13 15.20
N GLU A 245 16.53 -18.53 14.28
CA GLU A 245 16.01 -18.17 12.96
C GLU A 245 15.69 -19.41 12.13
N LYS A 246 16.48 -20.48 12.23
CA LYS A 246 16.15 -21.78 11.59
C LYS A 246 14.84 -22.35 12.13
N GLU A 247 14.64 -22.35 13.44
CA GLU A 247 13.39 -22.78 14.08
C GLU A 247 12.20 -21.92 13.59
N PHE A 248 12.38 -20.60 13.55
CA PHE A 248 11.37 -19.68 13.05
C PHE A 248 10.99 -19.95 11.59
N ILE A 249 11.97 -20.16 10.71
CA ILE A 249 11.72 -20.48 9.30
C ILE A 249 10.95 -21.80 9.17
N LEU A 250 11.27 -22.82 9.97
CA LEU A 250 10.57 -24.11 9.95
C LEU A 250 9.15 -24.04 10.54
N ASP A 251 8.89 -23.14 11.48
CA ASP A 251 7.54 -22.85 11.98
C ASP A 251 6.72 -22.10 10.93
N PHE A 252 7.35 -21.14 10.25
CA PHE A 252 6.70 -20.27 9.26
C PHE A 252 6.37 -20.98 7.94
N PHE A 253 7.24 -21.86 7.45
CA PHE A 253 7.09 -22.56 6.16
C PHE A 253 6.87 -24.07 6.33
N ASP A 254 6.18 -24.70 5.38
CA ASP A 254 6.16 -26.16 5.23
C ASP A 254 7.29 -26.64 4.31
N THR A 255 7.79 -27.86 4.55
CA THR A 255 8.92 -28.43 3.80
C THR A 255 8.61 -29.83 3.23
N PRO A 256 7.59 -29.94 2.35
CA PRO A 256 7.14 -31.20 1.80
C PRO A 256 8.19 -31.85 0.88
N ASP A 257 8.04 -33.15 0.65
CA ASP A 257 8.85 -33.87 -0.33
C ASP A 257 8.59 -33.35 -1.76
N PRO A 258 9.57 -33.40 -2.67
CA PRO A 258 9.43 -32.92 -4.04
C PRO A 258 8.46 -33.78 -4.85
N VAL A 259 7.77 -33.16 -5.82
CA VAL A 259 6.78 -33.83 -6.68
C VAL A 259 7.33 -34.05 -8.09
N SER A 260 6.98 -33.19 -9.06
CA SER A 260 7.25 -33.42 -10.49
C SER A 260 8.39 -32.61 -11.09
N ASP A 261 8.88 -31.54 -10.43
CA ASP A 261 9.98 -30.73 -10.94
C ASP A 261 11.35 -31.38 -10.62
N PRO A 262 12.17 -31.74 -11.64
CA PRO A 262 13.49 -32.32 -11.42
C PRO A 262 14.49 -31.35 -10.74
N ILE A 263 14.21 -30.05 -10.71
CA ILE A 263 15.06 -29.02 -10.11
C ILE A 263 14.80 -28.87 -8.61
N SER A 264 13.61 -29.23 -8.14
CA SER A 264 13.22 -29.13 -6.74
C SER A 264 13.59 -30.38 -5.93
N ASP A 265 14.15 -30.17 -4.74
CA ASP A 265 14.37 -31.18 -3.70
C ASP A 265 13.68 -30.75 -2.39
N LYS A 266 13.55 -31.68 -1.44
CA LYS A 266 13.21 -31.36 -0.04
C LYS A 266 14.24 -30.39 0.52
N LEU A 267 13.80 -29.44 1.36
CA LEU A 267 14.70 -28.48 2.01
C LEU A 267 15.88 -29.19 2.69
N LYS A 268 17.09 -28.86 2.25
CA LYS A 268 18.34 -29.40 2.79
C LYS A 268 18.76 -28.60 4.02
N PRO A 269 19.34 -29.24 5.06
CA PRO A 269 19.85 -28.53 6.23
C PRO A 269 20.85 -27.42 5.91
N ALA A 270 21.70 -27.62 4.90
CA ALA A 270 22.67 -26.62 4.46
C ALA A 270 22.00 -25.38 3.83
N ASP A 271 20.94 -25.57 3.03
CA ASP A 271 20.22 -24.47 2.40
C ASP A 271 19.39 -23.69 3.43
N LEU A 272 18.83 -24.38 4.43
CA LEU A 272 18.17 -23.75 5.58
C LEU A 272 19.15 -22.89 6.39
N GLU A 273 20.38 -23.38 6.62
CA GLU A 273 21.41 -22.61 7.32
C GLU A 273 21.80 -21.33 6.58
N VAL A 274 22.00 -21.42 5.26
CA VAL A 274 22.28 -20.24 4.44
C VAL A 274 21.10 -19.27 4.48
N ALA A 275 19.87 -19.75 4.27
CA ALA A 275 18.67 -18.91 4.29
C ALA A 275 18.47 -18.19 5.63
N ALA A 276 18.66 -18.89 6.75
CA ALA A 276 18.55 -18.31 8.09
C ALA A 276 19.61 -17.24 8.33
N ARG A 277 20.87 -17.51 7.98
CA ARG A 277 21.97 -16.54 8.15
C ARG A 277 21.78 -15.30 7.26
N VAL A 278 21.36 -15.49 6.01
CA VAL A 278 21.05 -14.37 5.09
C VAL A 278 19.84 -13.56 5.59
N SER A 279 18.80 -14.22 6.10
CA SER A 279 17.63 -13.54 6.70
C SER A 279 18.04 -12.62 7.85
N LEU A 280 18.88 -13.09 8.78
CA LEU A 280 19.39 -12.29 9.89
C LEU A 280 20.25 -11.12 9.41
N ALA A 281 21.16 -11.38 8.47
CA ALA A 281 22.02 -10.35 7.88
C ALA A 281 21.20 -9.23 7.24
N LEU A 282 20.18 -9.60 6.48
CA LEU A 282 19.30 -8.68 5.81
C LEU A 282 18.47 -7.84 6.80
N LYS A 283 17.90 -8.47 7.83
CA LYS A 283 17.18 -7.78 8.92
C LYS A 283 18.08 -6.74 9.61
N ALA A 284 19.33 -7.11 9.91
CA ALA A 284 20.29 -6.21 10.54
C ALA A 284 20.68 -5.05 9.60
N PHE A 285 20.89 -5.33 8.31
CA PHE A 285 21.19 -4.34 7.29
C PHE A 285 20.07 -3.29 7.14
N VAL A 286 18.82 -3.73 6.94
CA VAL A 286 17.69 -2.80 6.74
C VAL A 286 17.42 -1.95 7.98
N ALA A 287 17.60 -2.51 9.18
CA ALA A 287 17.48 -1.79 10.44
C ALA A 287 18.59 -0.74 10.59
N THR A 288 19.84 -1.11 10.31
CA THR A 288 21.01 -0.23 10.40
C THR A 288 20.90 0.96 9.44
N LYS A 289 20.45 0.71 8.21
CA LYS A 289 20.26 1.74 7.18
C LYS A 289 18.97 2.54 7.33
N LYS A 290 18.07 2.11 8.23
CA LYS A 290 16.73 2.68 8.45
C LYS A 290 15.94 2.76 7.15
N LEU A 291 15.85 1.63 6.45
CA LEU A 291 15.14 1.52 5.18
C LEU A 291 13.65 1.23 5.40
N ASP A 292 12.84 1.54 4.39
CA ASP A 292 11.40 1.26 4.26
C ASP A 292 11.08 0.30 3.12
N GLY A 293 12.07 0.01 2.28
CA GLY A 293 12.01 -0.98 1.21
C GLY A 293 13.40 -1.22 0.62
N LEU A 294 13.56 -2.24 -0.23
CA LEU A 294 14.83 -2.53 -0.90
C LEU A 294 14.61 -3.05 -2.32
N ALA A 295 15.14 -2.35 -3.32
CA ALA A 295 15.34 -2.90 -4.66
C ALA A 295 16.79 -3.34 -4.81
N TYR A 296 17.05 -4.57 -5.25
CA TYR A 296 18.41 -5.12 -5.25
C TYR A 296 18.73 -5.94 -6.51
N TYR A 297 19.99 -5.88 -6.91
CA TYR A 297 20.59 -6.79 -7.89
C TYR A 297 21.27 -7.95 -7.16
N TYR A 298 21.08 -9.18 -7.66
CA TYR A 298 21.38 -10.42 -6.93
C TYR A 298 22.71 -11.08 -7.31
N GLU A 299 23.57 -10.40 -8.07
CA GLU A 299 24.83 -10.95 -8.56
C GLU A 299 26.00 -10.73 -7.58
N GLY A 300 27.07 -11.48 -7.78
CA GLY A 300 28.36 -11.34 -7.10
C GLY A 300 29.45 -12.08 -7.85
N ALA A 301 30.71 -11.85 -7.49
CA ALA A 301 31.83 -12.55 -8.12
C ALA A 301 31.65 -14.08 -8.07
N THR A 302 31.97 -14.77 -9.17
CA THR A 302 31.77 -16.23 -9.28
C THR A 302 32.45 -16.97 -8.12
N GLN A 303 31.71 -17.87 -7.46
CA GLN A 303 32.17 -18.66 -6.32
C GLN A 303 32.59 -17.85 -5.07
N SER A 304 32.12 -16.60 -4.95
CA SER A 304 32.37 -15.76 -3.78
C SER A 304 31.26 -15.85 -2.72
N THR A 305 31.57 -15.40 -1.50
CA THR A 305 30.56 -15.17 -0.46
C THR A 305 29.49 -14.18 -0.90
N GLU A 306 29.86 -13.17 -1.69
CA GLU A 306 28.91 -12.21 -2.26
C GLU A 306 27.87 -12.89 -3.14
N GLN A 307 28.32 -13.73 -4.09
CA GLN A 307 27.41 -14.49 -4.94
C GLN A 307 26.51 -15.42 -4.12
N LEU A 308 27.06 -16.08 -3.09
CA LEU A 308 26.27 -16.92 -2.18
C LEU A 308 25.18 -16.12 -1.47
N VAL A 309 25.53 -14.99 -0.86
CA VAL A 309 24.59 -14.17 -0.06
C VAL A 309 23.55 -13.51 -0.96
N MET A 310 23.98 -12.80 -2.02
CA MET A 310 23.08 -12.01 -2.87
C MET A 310 22.10 -12.89 -3.67
N SER A 311 22.48 -14.12 -4.02
CA SER A 311 21.57 -15.08 -4.67
C SER A 311 20.57 -15.74 -3.72
N ASN A 312 20.77 -15.67 -2.40
CA ASN A 312 19.97 -16.39 -1.38
C ASN A 312 19.10 -15.45 -0.52
N LEU A 313 18.72 -14.27 -1.03
CA LEU A 313 17.89 -13.30 -0.31
C LEU A 313 16.40 -13.69 -0.22
N ILE A 314 15.93 -14.66 -1.01
CA ILE A 314 14.50 -14.99 -1.23
C ILE A 314 13.72 -15.19 0.09
N VAL A 315 14.25 -15.98 1.01
CA VAL A 315 13.58 -16.30 2.29
C VAL A 315 13.52 -15.06 3.18
N GLY A 316 14.65 -14.39 3.39
CA GLY A 316 14.72 -13.17 4.19
C GLY A 316 13.80 -12.08 3.64
N ASN A 317 13.76 -11.93 2.32
CA ASN A 317 12.88 -10.97 1.67
C ASN A 317 11.41 -11.32 1.86
N SER A 318 11.03 -12.59 1.68
CA SER A 318 9.63 -13.00 1.86
C SER A 318 9.16 -12.80 3.29
N LEU A 319 10.01 -13.04 4.29
CA LEU A 319 9.72 -12.77 5.70
C LEU A 319 9.57 -11.27 5.98
N LEU A 320 10.43 -10.42 5.39
CA LEU A 320 10.34 -8.96 5.54
C LEU A 320 9.14 -8.37 4.81
N THR A 321 8.83 -8.86 3.61
CA THR A 321 7.65 -8.45 2.83
C THR A 321 6.36 -8.89 3.50
N ALA A 322 6.31 -10.06 4.15
CA ALA A 322 5.20 -10.47 5.03
C ALA A 322 4.90 -9.44 6.14
N ALA A 323 5.90 -8.64 6.47
CA ALA A 323 5.89 -7.73 7.59
C ALA A 323 5.76 -6.26 7.18
N GLY A 324 5.43 -6.03 5.92
CA GLY A 324 5.21 -4.71 5.35
C GLY A 324 6.48 -3.97 4.94
N PHE A 325 7.57 -4.70 4.70
CA PHE A 325 8.78 -4.18 4.09
C PHE A 325 8.87 -4.64 2.61
N PRO A 326 8.47 -3.79 1.64
CA PRO A 326 8.54 -4.14 0.23
C PRO A 326 9.99 -4.39 -0.19
N MET A 327 10.20 -5.50 -0.89
CA MET A 327 11.48 -5.85 -1.48
C MET A 327 11.25 -6.18 -2.94
N CYS A 328 12.20 -5.88 -3.81
CA CYS A 328 12.05 -6.19 -5.22
C CYS A 328 13.39 -6.63 -5.79
N GLY A 329 13.38 -7.77 -6.50
CA GLY A 329 14.53 -8.25 -7.23
C GLY A 329 14.82 -7.38 -8.44
N GLU A 330 15.89 -7.71 -9.16
CA GLU A 330 16.23 -7.12 -10.46
C GLU A 330 16.40 -5.59 -10.43
N SER A 331 16.69 -5.05 -9.25
CA SER A 331 16.85 -3.62 -9.03
C SER A 331 15.61 -2.78 -9.40
N ASP A 332 14.42 -3.40 -9.37
CA ASP A 332 13.18 -2.75 -9.80
C ASP A 332 12.58 -1.86 -8.69
N LEU A 333 12.95 -0.58 -8.74
CA LEU A 333 12.42 0.44 -7.84
C LEU A 333 10.93 0.73 -8.06
N LYS A 334 10.42 0.58 -9.29
CA LYS A 334 9.02 0.92 -9.61
C LYS A 334 8.08 -0.11 -9.01
N THR A 335 8.39 -1.39 -9.16
CA THR A 335 7.57 -2.44 -8.55
C THR A 335 7.73 -2.47 -7.04
N CYS A 336 8.92 -2.15 -6.49
CA CYS A 336 9.09 -1.96 -5.04
C CYS A 336 8.11 -0.91 -4.47
N ILE A 337 7.88 0.19 -5.20
CA ILE A 337 6.89 1.22 -4.82
C ILE A 337 5.46 0.72 -5.00
N ALA A 338 5.17 -0.01 -6.08
CA ALA A 338 3.85 -0.62 -6.27
C ALA A 338 3.51 -1.58 -5.11
N MET A 339 4.47 -2.37 -4.66
CA MET A 339 4.34 -3.25 -3.49
C MET A 339 4.10 -2.43 -2.22
N MET A 340 4.81 -1.31 -2.03
CA MET A 340 4.57 -0.40 -0.90
C MET A 340 3.13 0.13 -0.90
N VAL A 341 2.61 0.55 -2.05
CA VAL A 341 1.23 1.06 -2.17
C VAL A 341 0.24 -0.01 -1.72
N MET A 342 0.37 -1.23 -2.22
CA MET A 342 -0.52 -2.34 -1.84
C MET A 342 -0.42 -2.72 -0.36
N ASP A 343 0.78 -2.70 0.19
CA ASP A 343 1.00 -3.06 1.59
C ASP A 343 0.38 -2.04 2.54
N ARG A 344 0.49 -0.75 2.21
CA ARG A 344 -0.13 0.34 3.00
C ARG A 344 -1.65 0.41 2.85
N LEU A 345 -2.19 -0.17 1.77
CA LEU A 345 -3.63 -0.44 1.65
C LEU A 345 -4.10 -1.64 2.48
N GLY A 346 -3.18 -2.44 3.05
CA GLY A 346 -3.50 -3.64 3.81
C GLY A 346 -3.93 -4.81 2.94
N ILE A 347 -3.56 -4.81 1.66
CA ILE A 347 -4.01 -5.80 0.66
C ILE A 347 -2.87 -6.71 0.18
N GLY A 348 -1.70 -6.65 0.82
CA GLY A 348 -0.53 -7.45 0.44
C GLY A 348 0.48 -6.64 -0.35
N GLY A 349 0.85 -7.06 -1.55
CA GLY A 349 1.95 -6.48 -2.32
C GLY A 349 3.05 -7.49 -2.54
N SER A 350 2.75 -8.49 -3.36
CA SER A 350 3.71 -9.49 -3.82
C SER A 350 4.28 -9.11 -5.17
N PHE A 351 5.57 -9.37 -5.37
CA PHE A 351 6.22 -9.22 -6.65
C PHE A 351 5.70 -10.27 -7.63
N ALA A 352 5.24 -9.85 -8.80
CA ALA A 352 4.67 -10.75 -9.79
C ALA A 352 4.97 -10.31 -11.22
N GLU A 353 4.91 -11.28 -12.12
CA GLU A 353 4.89 -11.13 -13.56
C GLU A 353 3.88 -12.11 -14.17
N PHE A 354 3.67 -12.00 -15.49
CA PHE A 354 2.91 -13.00 -16.23
C PHE A 354 3.79 -14.17 -16.67
N HIS A 355 3.28 -15.36 -16.40
CA HIS A 355 3.79 -16.65 -16.83
C HIS A 355 2.88 -17.24 -17.94
N PRO A 356 3.11 -18.46 -18.43
CA PRO A 356 2.35 -19.00 -19.56
C PRO A 356 0.83 -18.94 -19.37
N VAL A 357 0.15 -18.62 -20.47
CA VAL A 357 -1.31 -18.58 -20.56
C VAL A 357 -1.86 -19.99 -20.80
N ASP A 358 -2.89 -20.38 -20.08
CA ASP A 358 -3.70 -21.55 -20.40
C ASP A 358 -4.92 -21.12 -21.23
N PHE A 359 -4.86 -21.42 -22.52
CA PHE A 359 -5.94 -21.10 -23.45
C PHE A 359 -7.12 -22.07 -23.41
N ASN A 360 -6.98 -23.23 -22.74
CA ASN A 360 -8.08 -24.19 -22.59
C ASN A 360 -9.02 -23.76 -21.47
N GLU A 361 -8.44 -23.28 -20.37
CA GLU A 361 -9.18 -22.86 -19.17
C GLU A 361 -9.24 -21.33 -19.01
N ASN A 362 -8.70 -20.56 -19.97
CA ASN A 362 -8.81 -19.11 -20.06
C ASN A 362 -8.27 -18.36 -18.83
N PHE A 363 -7.07 -18.72 -18.37
CA PHE A 363 -6.36 -18.02 -17.30
C PHE A 363 -4.90 -17.82 -17.67
N VAL A 364 -4.22 -16.90 -16.99
CA VAL A 364 -2.77 -16.70 -17.08
C VAL A 364 -2.13 -17.01 -15.73
N LEU A 365 -0.98 -17.69 -15.72
CA LEU A 365 -0.23 -17.85 -14.48
C LEU A 365 0.37 -16.50 -14.07
N VAL A 366 0.20 -16.13 -12.81
CA VAL A 366 0.72 -14.88 -12.24
C VAL A 366 1.60 -15.23 -11.05
N GLY A 367 2.86 -14.78 -11.05
CA GLY A 367 3.83 -15.25 -10.08
C GLY A 367 5.22 -14.66 -10.28
N HIS A 368 6.14 -15.03 -9.40
CA HIS A 368 7.58 -14.78 -9.56
C HIS A 368 8.35 -15.70 -8.59
N ASP A 369 9.67 -15.76 -8.69
CA ASP A 369 10.56 -16.45 -7.76
C ASP A 369 10.71 -15.76 -6.38
N GLY A 370 10.08 -14.60 -6.19
CA GLY A 370 10.12 -13.78 -4.98
C GLY A 370 10.81 -12.44 -5.18
N PRO A 371 10.57 -11.49 -4.26
CA PRO A 371 9.99 -11.70 -2.94
C PRO A 371 8.48 -11.47 -2.84
N HIS A 372 7.88 -12.08 -1.82
CA HIS A 372 6.43 -12.22 -1.77
C HIS A 372 5.83 -11.86 -0.41
N ASN A 373 4.65 -11.26 -0.43
CA ASN A 373 3.86 -11.06 0.77
C ASN A 373 3.06 -12.34 1.09
N VAL A 374 3.65 -13.21 1.88
CA VAL A 374 3.05 -14.49 2.32
C VAL A 374 1.80 -14.32 3.20
N THR A 375 1.48 -13.11 3.69
CA THR A 375 0.20 -12.90 4.43
C THR A 375 -1.04 -13.01 3.54
N ILE A 376 -0.85 -12.89 2.22
CA ILE A 376 -1.90 -13.09 1.22
C ILE A 376 -1.84 -14.48 0.56
N ALA A 377 -1.10 -15.42 1.16
CA ALA A 377 -1.02 -16.79 0.68
C ALA A 377 -2.29 -17.60 1.01
N GLU A 378 -2.65 -18.50 0.10
CA GLU A 378 -3.57 -19.60 0.32
C GLU A 378 -2.83 -20.69 1.10
N GLY A 379 -3.24 -20.92 2.35
CA GLY A 379 -2.58 -21.89 3.23
C GLY A 379 -1.19 -21.45 3.71
N LYS A 380 -0.41 -22.41 4.19
CA LYS A 380 0.95 -22.18 4.69
C LYS A 380 1.94 -22.23 3.52
N PRO A 381 2.86 -21.25 3.38
CA PRO A 381 3.83 -21.23 2.28
C PRO A 381 4.84 -22.38 2.39
N ILE A 382 5.37 -22.81 1.25
CA ILE A 382 6.26 -23.96 1.11
C ILE A 382 7.69 -23.49 0.85
N LEU A 383 8.67 -24.16 1.46
CA LEU A 383 10.09 -23.97 1.22
C LEU A 383 10.73 -25.22 0.59
N ARG A 384 11.42 -25.05 -0.53
CA ARG A 384 12.08 -26.14 -1.29
C ARG A 384 13.53 -25.80 -1.59
N SER A 385 14.39 -26.81 -1.66
CA SER A 385 15.76 -26.63 -2.14
C SER A 385 15.80 -26.73 -3.66
N LEU A 386 16.26 -25.69 -4.34
CA LEU A 386 16.38 -25.63 -5.79
C LEU A 386 17.82 -25.93 -6.20
N LYS A 387 18.01 -26.87 -7.14
CA LYS A 387 19.34 -27.23 -7.69
C LYS A 387 19.98 -26.10 -8.49
N LYS A 388 19.18 -25.18 -8.99
CA LYS A 388 19.58 -23.95 -9.66
C LYS A 388 18.43 -22.97 -9.54
N TYR A 389 18.75 -21.68 -9.45
CA TYR A 389 17.74 -20.64 -9.63
C TYR A 389 17.48 -20.37 -11.12
N HIS A 390 16.27 -19.93 -11.45
CA HIS A 390 15.90 -19.55 -12.83
C HIS A 390 16.37 -18.11 -13.09
N GLY A 391 17.04 -17.87 -14.22
CA GLY A 391 17.47 -16.51 -14.60
C GLY A 391 18.58 -15.87 -13.74
N LYS A 392 19.04 -16.53 -12.66
CA LYS A 392 20.06 -16.00 -11.74
C LYS A 392 21.10 -17.05 -11.30
N PRO A 393 22.32 -16.63 -10.91
CA PRO A 393 23.33 -17.54 -10.42
C PRO A 393 22.93 -18.17 -9.09
N GLY A 394 23.46 -19.36 -8.80
CA GLY A 394 23.32 -20.01 -7.49
C GLY A 394 22.23 -21.07 -7.40
N PHE A 395 22.04 -21.53 -6.17
CA PHE A 395 21.11 -22.57 -5.73
C PHE A 395 20.78 -22.32 -4.25
N GLY A 396 19.73 -22.97 -3.73
CA GLY A 396 19.35 -22.85 -2.32
C GLY A 396 17.84 -22.88 -2.11
N ALA A 397 17.37 -22.28 -1.02
CA ALA A 397 15.97 -22.32 -0.62
C ALA A 397 15.10 -21.34 -1.44
N GLY A 398 14.10 -21.87 -2.15
CA GLY A 398 13.05 -21.11 -2.84
C GLY A 398 11.72 -21.17 -2.10
N VAL A 399 10.90 -20.12 -2.25
CA VAL A 399 9.59 -19.96 -1.61
C VAL A 399 8.48 -20.16 -2.63
N GLU A 400 7.59 -21.11 -2.35
CA GLU A 400 6.44 -21.48 -3.17
C GLU A 400 5.15 -21.24 -2.39
N PHE A 401 4.21 -20.49 -2.97
CA PHE A 401 2.82 -20.50 -2.52
C PHE A 401 1.88 -20.06 -3.63
N LYS A 402 0.59 -20.15 -3.34
CA LYS A 402 -0.50 -19.66 -4.19
C LYS A 402 -1.17 -18.48 -3.49
N ILE A 403 -1.52 -17.42 -4.21
CA ILE A 403 -2.29 -16.30 -3.64
C ILE A 403 -3.68 -16.79 -3.24
N LYS A 404 -4.22 -16.26 -2.14
CA LYS A 404 -5.57 -16.55 -1.65
C LYS A 404 -6.59 -16.52 -2.78
N GLU A 405 -7.47 -17.52 -2.82
CA GLU A 405 -8.51 -17.58 -3.86
C GLU A 405 -9.52 -16.41 -3.71
N GLY A 406 -9.97 -15.89 -4.85
CA GLY A 406 -10.91 -14.78 -4.94
C GLY A 406 -10.32 -13.52 -5.59
N PRO A 407 -10.94 -12.35 -5.37
CA PRO A 407 -10.56 -11.09 -6.01
C PRO A 407 -9.08 -10.73 -5.83
N ILE A 408 -8.45 -10.26 -6.90
CA ILE A 408 -7.07 -9.74 -6.91
C ILE A 408 -6.99 -8.41 -7.66
N THR A 409 -6.03 -7.59 -7.27
CA THR A 409 -5.67 -6.31 -7.91
C THR A 409 -4.21 -6.35 -8.32
N MET A 410 -3.91 -5.82 -9.50
CA MET A 410 -2.56 -5.63 -10.05
C MET A 410 -2.23 -4.14 -10.17
N LEU A 411 -1.00 -3.75 -9.83
CA LEU A 411 -0.47 -2.41 -10.06
C LEU A 411 0.92 -2.49 -10.72
N SER A 412 1.02 -2.03 -11.95
CA SER A 412 2.28 -1.72 -12.63
C SER A 412 2.54 -0.22 -12.57
N ILE A 413 3.81 0.15 -12.37
CA ILE A 413 4.27 1.53 -12.45
C ILE A 413 5.26 1.62 -13.62
N SER A 414 4.89 2.36 -14.66
CA SER A 414 5.70 2.59 -15.86
C SER A 414 6.20 4.04 -15.91
N SER A 415 7.10 4.31 -16.87
CA SER A 415 7.61 5.65 -17.16
C SER A 415 7.08 6.14 -18.51
N THR A 416 6.66 7.40 -18.56
CA THR A 416 6.21 8.06 -19.80
C THR A 416 7.37 8.67 -20.56
N TYR A 417 7.16 8.99 -21.84
CA TYR A 417 8.15 9.65 -22.70
C TYR A 417 8.66 10.99 -22.11
N ASP A 418 7.82 11.73 -21.39
CA ASP A 418 8.17 13.01 -20.77
C ASP A 418 8.81 12.88 -19.38
N GLY A 419 9.18 11.67 -18.98
CA GLY A 419 9.88 11.42 -17.71
C GLY A 419 8.97 11.56 -16.49
N ARG A 420 7.72 11.09 -16.58
CA ARG A 420 6.79 10.95 -15.45
C ARG A 420 6.46 9.49 -15.22
N PHE A 421 5.77 9.21 -14.12
CA PHE A 421 5.20 7.89 -13.86
C PHE A 421 3.78 7.77 -14.43
N LYS A 422 3.40 6.53 -14.75
CA LYS A 422 2.04 6.11 -15.05
C LYS A 422 1.68 4.85 -14.26
N PHE A 423 0.54 4.88 -13.59
CA PHE A 423 -0.05 3.73 -12.93
C PHE A 423 -0.95 2.97 -13.89
N ILE A 424 -0.76 1.66 -13.98
CA ILE A 424 -1.57 0.77 -14.81
C ILE A 424 -2.14 -0.30 -13.87
N VAL A 425 -3.47 -0.31 -13.75
CA VAL A 425 -4.19 -1.09 -12.76
C VAL A 425 -5.09 -2.09 -13.46
N ALA A 426 -5.15 -3.32 -12.98
CA ALA A 426 -6.09 -4.33 -13.43
C ALA A 426 -6.68 -5.08 -12.24
N GLU A 427 -7.86 -5.66 -12.43
CA GLU A 427 -8.52 -6.51 -11.44
C GLU A 427 -8.88 -7.85 -12.08
N GLY A 428 -8.80 -8.92 -11.29
CA GLY A 428 -9.14 -10.27 -11.71
C GLY A 428 -9.49 -11.14 -10.52
N GLU A 429 -9.35 -12.45 -10.70
CA GLU A 429 -9.54 -13.44 -9.65
C GLU A 429 -8.39 -14.45 -9.62
N SER A 430 -7.91 -14.77 -8.43
CA SER A 430 -7.08 -15.94 -8.15
C SER A 430 -8.01 -17.15 -8.07
N VAL A 431 -7.99 -18.05 -9.07
CA VAL A 431 -8.93 -19.18 -9.15
C VAL A 431 -8.35 -20.50 -8.65
N ALA A 432 -9.24 -21.41 -8.23
CA ALA A 432 -8.89 -22.76 -7.79
C ALA A 432 -8.14 -23.56 -8.86
N GLY A 433 -7.29 -24.50 -8.42
CA GLY A 433 -6.58 -25.43 -9.30
C GLY A 433 -5.08 -25.59 -9.00
N PRO A 434 -4.43 -26.55 -9.68
CA PRO A 434 -3.02 -26.84 -9.47
C PRO A 434 -2.14 -25.71 -10.00
N ILE A 435 -0.97 -25.56 -9.39
CA ILE A 435 0.11 -24.67 -9.85
C ILE A 435 1.37 -25.51 -10.10
N PRO A 436 2.29 -25.06 -10.98
CA PRO A 436 3.57 -25.74 -11.18
C PRO A 436 4.35 -25.84 -9.85
N PRO A 437 4.86 -27.02 -9.46
CA PRO A 437 5.63 -27.19 -8.22
C PRO A 437 7.10 -26.80 -8.44
N THR A 438 7.33 -25.56 -8.85
CA THR A 438 8.65 -25.07 -9.29
C THR A 438 9.47 -24.41 -8.19
N GLY A 439 8.96 -24.36 -6.95
CA GLY A 439 9.59 -23.59 -5.88
C GLY A 439 9.41 -22.07 -5.99
N ASN A 440 8.48 -21.61 -6.84
CA ASN A 440 8.13 -20.22 -7.07
C ASN A 440 6.64 -20.01 -6.81
N THR A 441 6.25 -18.79 -6.45
CA THR A 441 4.83 -18.42 -6.32
C THR A 441 4.17 -18.42 -7.68
N ASN A 442 3.02 -19.07 -7.77
CA ASN A 442 2.16 -19.03 -8.94
C ASN A 442 0.71 -18.99 -8.48
N THR A 443 -0.12 -18.21 -9.15
CA THR A 443 -1.57 -18.32 -9.06
C THR A 443 -2.19 -18.33 -10.44
N ARG A 444 -3.39 -18.89 -10.54
CA ARG A 444 -4.20 -18.88 -11.76
C ARG A 444 -4.98 -17.57 -11.79
N GLY A 445 -4.48 -16.58 -12.53
CA GLY A 445 -5.13 -15.30 -12.71
C GLY A 445 -6.19 -15.35 -13.82
N PHE A 446 -7.45 -15.20 -13.43
CA PHE A 446 -8.60 -15.10 -14.33
C PHE A 446 -9.01 -13.63 -14.49
N PHE A 447 -9.08 -13.14 -15.73
CA PHE A 447 -9.33 -11.73 -16.05
C PHE A 447 -10.49 -11.60 -17.06
N GLY A 448 -11.61 -12.27 -16.75
CA GLY A 448 -12.80 -12.32 -17.60
C GLY A 448 -12.72 -13.35 -18.74
N ASP A 449 -13.76 -13.34 -19.59
CA ASP A 449 -14.02 -14.43 -20.56
C ASP A 449 -13.07 -14.45 -21.78
N ASP A 450 -12.31 -13.38 -22.02
CA ASP A 450 -11.35 -13.30 -23.12
C ASP A 450 -9.96 -12.86 -22.62
N ILE A 451 -9.18 -13.84 -22.17
CA ILE A 451 -7.81 -13.60 -21.68
C ILE A 451 -6.93 -12.93 -22.75
N ARG A 452 -7.19 -13.18 -24.04
CA ARG A 452 -6.42 -12.57 -25.12
C ARG A 452 -6.73 -11.09 -25.23
N GLN A 453 -8.00 -10.71 -25.09
CA GLN A 453 -8.38 -9.30 -25.11
C GLN A 453 -7.85 -8.57 -23.88
N PHE A 454 -7.97 -9.16 -22.69
CA PHE A 454 -7.37 -8.60 -21.47
C PHE A 454 -5.87 -8.36 -21.64
N LEU A 455 -5.11 -9.38 -22.05
CA LEU A 455 -3.65 -9.24 -22.23
C LEU A 455 -3.29 -8.20 -23.29
N LYS A 456 -4.06 -8.11 -24.39
CA LYS A 456 -3.88 -7.05 -25.41
C LYS A 456 -4.13 -5.66 -24.82
N ASN A 457 -5.17 -5.49 -23.99
CA ASN A 457 -5.46 -4.23 -23.33
C ASN A 457 -4.35 -3.86 -22.35
N TRP A 458 -3.88 -4.82 -21.55
CA TRP A 458 -2.80 -4.64 -20.58
C TRP A 458 -1.52 -4.16 -21.26
N VAL A 459 -1.03 -4.88 -22.29
CA VAL A 459 0.22 -4.51 -22.96
C VAL A 459 0.10 -3.22 -23.78
N ALA A 460 -1.11 -2.85 -24.23
CA ALA A 460 -1.33 -1.61 -24.96
C ALA A 460 -1.08 -0.35 -24.10
N GLU A 461 -1.23 -0.46 -22.78
CA GLU A 461 -0.97 0.66 -21.86
C GLU A 461 0.51 0.89 -21.54
N GLY A 462 1.39 -0.02 -21.98
CA GLY A 462 2.85 0.05 -21.77
C GLY A 462 3.32 -0.22 -20.33
N PRO A 463 2.84 -1.29 -19.65
CA PRO A 463 3.30 -1.64 -18.32
C PRO A 463 4.73 -2.17 -18.35
N THR A 464 5.36 -2.13 -17.18
CA THR A 464 6.51 -2.98 -16.88
C THR A 464 6.11 -4.45 -16.93
N HIS A 465 7.05 -5.34 -17.21
CA HIS A 465 6.76 -6.79 -17.12
C HIS A 465 6.47 -7.22 -15.67
N HIS A 466 7.10 -6.56 -14.69
CA HIS A 466 6.79 -6.70 -13.28
C HIS A 466 5.62 -5.83 -12.83
N PHE A 467 4.90 -6.31 -11.82
CA PHE A 467 3.86 -5.57 -11.13
C PHE A 467 3.70 -6.08 -9.70
N ALA A 468 3.05 -5.28 -8.86
CA ALA A 468 2.63 -5.72 -7.54
C ALA A 468 1.26 -6.42 -7.64
N LEU A 469 1.07 -7.44 -6.81
CA LEU A 469 -0.17 -8.19 -6.67
C LEU A 469 -0.71 -8.13 -5.25
N GLY A 470 -2.00 -7.80 -5.13
CA GLY A 470 -2.73 -7.72 -3.86
C GLY A 470 -4.09 -8.42 -3.95
N ILE A 471 -4.68 -8.72 -2.80
CA ILE A 471 -6.02 -9.31 -2.69
C ILE A 471 -7.11 -8.23 -2.74
N GLY A 472 -8.32 -8.61 -3.10
CA GLY A 472 -9.45 -7.70 -3.22
C GLY A 472 -9.50 -6.95 -4.56
N HIS A 473 -10.59 -6.23 -4.77
CA HIS A 473 -10.77 -5.28 -5.88
C HIS A 473 -10.60 -3.86 -5.34
N HIS A 474 -9.46 -3.24 -5.65
CA HIS A 474 -9.04 -1.94 -5.12
C HIS A 474 -8.67 -0.91 -6.21
N ALA A 475 -9.05 -1.13 -7.46
CA ALA A 475 -8.71 -0.24 -8.57
C ALA A 475 -9.21 1.19 -8.35
N ASP A 476 -10.45 1.38 -7.88
CA ASP A 476 -11.01 2.70 -7.52
C ASP A 476 -10.12 3.44 -6.50
N THR A 477 -9.63 2.74 -5.48
CA THR A 477 -8.76 3.32 -4.45
C THR A 477 -7.39 3.70 -5.05
N ILE A 478 -6.81 2.86 -5.91
CA ILE A 478 -5.52 3.15 -6.56
C ILE A 478 -5.65 4.30 -7.56
N LEU A 479 -6.75 4.38 -8.30
CA LEU A 479 -7.10 5.52 -9.16
C LEU A 479 -7.15 6.82 -8.35
N LYS A 480 -7.74 6.81 -7.15
CA LYS A 480 -7.74 7.96 -6.22
C LYS A 480 -6.32 8.35 -5.79
N ILE A 481 -5.49 7.39 -5.42
CA ILE A 481 -4.09 7.62 -5.05
C ILE A 481 -3.33 8.27 -6.22
N GLY A 482 -3.47 7.73 -7.42
CA GLY A 482 -2.84 8.29 -8.62
C GLY A 482 -3.25 9.74 -8.89
N ARG A 483 -4.55 10.07 -8.72
CA ARG A 483 -5.03 11.46 -8.81
C ARG A 483 -4.38 12.38 -7.76
N TYR A 484 -4.28 11.93 -6.51
CA TYR A 484 -3.66 12.74 -5.45
C TYR A 484 -2.15 12.92 -5.62
N LEU A 485 -1.48 11.95 -6.23
CA LEU A 485 -0.06 12.04 -6.61
C LEU A 485 0.16 12.79 -7.93
N ASN A 486 -0.91 13.17 -8.63
CA ASN A 486 -0.85 13.74 -9.98
C ASN A 486 -0.07 12.85 -10.96
N ILE A 487 -0.37 11.54 -10.91
CA ILE A 487 0.19 10.49 -11.76
C ILE A 487 -0.90 10.00 -12.71
N GLU A 488 -0.58 9.90 -14.01
CA GLU A 488 -1.48 9.30 -15.00
C GLU A 488 -1.86 7.90 -14.52
N THR A 489 -3.15 7.61 -14.43
CA THR A 489 -3.62 6.30 -13.95
C THR A 489 -4.69 5.75 -14.85
N VAL A 490 -4.50 4.52 -15.30
CA VAL A 490 -5.45 3.80 -16.16
C VAL A 490 -5.90 2.51 -15.51
N PHE A 491 -7.19 2.20 -15.66
CA PHE A 491 -7.76 0.91 -15.30
C PHE A 491 -8.00 0.09 -16.56
N VAL A 492 -7.34 -1.06 -16.63
CA VAL A 492 -7.43 -2.04 -17.71
C VAL A 492 -8.50 -3.07 -17.35
N LYS A 493 -9.43 -3.29 -18.28
CA LYS A 493 -10.50 -4.28 -18.18
C LYS A 493 -10.18 -5.54 -18.97
#